data_AF-A0A9N9SN82-F1
#
_entry.id   AF-A0A9N9SN82-F1
#
_cell.length_a   1.000
_cell.length_b   1.000
_cell.length_c   1.000
_cell.angle_alpha   90.00
_cell.angle_beta   90.00
_cell.angle_gamma   90.00
#
_symmetry.space_group_name_H-M   'P 1'
#
loop_
_entity.id
_entity.type
_entity.pdbx_description
1 polymer ?
#
loop_
_entity_poly.entity_id
_entity_poly.type
_entity_poly.pdbx_seq_one_letter_code
_entity_poly.pdbx_strand_id
1 'polypeptide(L)'
;MNGVCVRWRGWIDVERLDGVGCLEYNEERAAQEDALLREQIERYNQRLREFEDKQRGYRQERQDHQDLEVRHGMQRQYMKLF
;
A
#
# COMPACT_ATOMS: atom_id res chain seq x y z
N MET A 1 -7.93 -22.29 2.10
CA MET A 1 -6.75 -23.14 2.39
C MET A 1 -5.57 -22.59 1.60
N ASN A 2 -4.46 -22.20 2.26
CA ASN A 2 -3.27 -21.63 1.61
C ASN A 2 -3.60 -20.48 0.63
N GLY A 3 -4.50 -19.57 1.02
CA GLY A 3 -4.97 -18.47 0.17
C GLY A 3 -6.06 -18.82 -0.85
N VAL A 4 -6.39 -20.10 -1.06
CA VAL A 4 -7.49 -20.51 -1.96
C VAL A 4 -8.81 -20.59 -1.19
N CYS A 5 -9.83 -19.86 -1.64
CA CYS A 5 -11.18 -19.96 -1.10
C CYS A 5 -11.83 -21.29 -1.52
N VAL A 6 -12.14 -22.12 -0.54
CA VAL A 6 -12.77 -23.43 -0.74
C VAL A 6 -13.96 -23.59 0.20
N ARG A 7 -14.90 -24.42 -0.23
CA ARG A 7 -16.03 -24.90 0.57
C ARG A 7 -15.86 -26.40 0.76
N TRP A 8 -15.80 -26.83 2.02
CA TRP A 8 -15.84 -28.25 2.34
C TRP A 8 -17.28 -28.74 2.33
N ARG A 9 -17.51 -29.88 1.68
CA ARG A 9 -18.78 -30.60 1.74
C ARG A 9 -18.51 -32.05 2.00
N GLY A 10 -19.26 -32.64 2.93
CA GLY A 10 -19.12 -34.04 3.26
C GLY A 10 -20.21 -34.46 4.23
N TRP A 11 -20.20 -35.75 4.51
CA TRP A 11 -21.06 -36.38 5.49
C TRP A 11 -20.22 -37.28 6.38
N ILE A 12 -20.75 -37.59 7.55
CA ILE A 12 -20.16 -38.50 8.51
C ILE A 12 -21.25 -39.42 9.05
N ASP A 13 -20.95 -40.72 9.10
CA ASP A 13 -21.74 -41.72 9.81
C ASP A 13 -21.54 -41.54 11.31
N VAL A 14 -22.61 -41.37 12.07
CA VAL A 14 -22.54 -41.10 13.52
C VAL A 14 -22.24 -42.37 14.32
N GLU A 15 -22.57 -43.55 13.80
CA GLU A 15 -22.32 -44.83 14.47
C GLU A 15 -20.92 -45.37 14.15
N ARG A 16 -20.52 -45.29 12.88
CA ARG A 16 -19.24 -45.81 12.39
C ARG A 16 -18.10 -44.80 12.48
N LEU A 17 -18.42 -43.52 12.68
CA LEU A 17 -17.49 -42.39 12.73
C LEU A 17 -16.58 -42.28 11.50
N ASP A 18 -17.03 -42.81 10.37
CA ASP A 18 -16.39 -42.66 9.06
C ASP A 18 -17.25 -41.80 8.14
N GLY A 19 -16.67 -41.34 7.05
CA GLY A 19 -17.35 -40.42 6.15
C GLY A 19 -16.48 -40.03 4.98
N VAL A 20 -17.08 -39.28 4.07
CA VAL A 20 -16.42 -38.78 2.87
C VAL A 20 -16.73 -37.29 2.74
N GLY A 21 -15.71 -36.53 2.33
CA GLY A 21 -15.88 -35.14 1.96
C GLY A 21 -14.93 -34.73 0.85
N CYS A 22 -15.31 -33.67 0.14
CA CYS A 22 -14.52 -33.05 -0.90
C CYS A 22 -14.40 -31.54 -0.66
N LEU A 23 -13.41 -30.94 -1.30
CA LEU A 23 -13.23 -29.49 -1.34
C LEU A 23 -13.69 -28.98 -2.71
N GLU A 24 -14.59 -28.00 -2.67
CA GLU A 24 -15.04 -27.27 -3.85
C GLU A 24 -14.40 -25.89 -3.87
N TYR A 25 -14.03 -25.41 -5.06
CA TYR A 25 -13.67 -24.00 -5.21
C TYR A 25 -14.88 -23.11 -4.94
N ASN A 26 -14.69 -22.08 -4.13
CA ASN A 26 -15.74 -21.11 -3.84
C ASN A 26 -15.43 -19.80 -4.57
N GLU A 27 -15.92 -19.71 -5.81
CA GLU A 27 -15.66 -18.59 -6.72
C GLU A 27 -16.22 -17.27 -6.19
N GLU A 28 -17.43 -17.28 -5.62
CA GLU A 28 -18.04 -16.08 -5.05
C GLU A 28 -17.18 -15.49 -3.93
N ARG A 29 -16.75 -16.34 -2.98
CA ARG A 29 -15.85 -15.88 -1.91
C ARG A 29 -14.48 -15.50 -2.44
N ALA A 30 -13.95 -16.22 -3.41
CA ALA A 30 -12.66 -15.87 -3.99
C ALA A 30 -12.70 -14.48 -4.63
N ALA A 31 -13.78 -14.14 -5.34
CA ALA A 31 -13.95 -12.83 -5.95
C ALA A 31 -14.10 -11.71 -4.90
N GLN A 32 -14.85 -11.96 -3.82
CA GLN A 32 -14.99 -11.00 -2.72
C GLN A 32 -13.65 -10.72 -2.03
N GLU A 33 -12.90 -11.78 -1.71
CA GLU A 33 -11.58 -11.67 -1.09
C GLU A 33 -10.56 -11.00 -2.03
N ASP A 34 -10.59 -11.32 -3.34
CA ASP A 34 -9.72 -10.67 -4.33
C ASP A 34 -10.02 -9.16 -4.44
N ALA A 35 -11.29 -8.76 -4.44
CA ALA A 35 -11.68 -7.36 -4.45
C ALA A 35 -11.20 -6.61 -3.18
N LEU A 36 -11.39 -7.22 -2.01
CA LEU A 36 -10.91 -6.69 -0.72
C LEU A 36 -9.39 -6.55 -0.71
N LEU A 37 -8.66 -7.56 -1.20
CA LEU A 37 -7.21 -7.53 -1.24
C LEU A 37 -6.69 -6.44 -2.18
N ARG A 38 -7.28 -6.30 -3.37
CA ARG A 38 -6.94 -5.23 -4.31
C ARG A 38 -7.16 -3.85 -3.70
N GLU A 39 -8.29 -3.65 -3.04
CA GLU A 39 -8.60 -2.38 -2.38
C GLU A 39 -7.56 -2.07 -1.29
N GLN A 40 -7.16 -3.05 -0.48
CA GLN A 40 -6.13 -2.88 0.53
C GLN A 40 -4.77 -2.50 -0.08
N ILE A 41 -4.39 -3.17 -1.18
CA ILE A 41 -3.15 -2.86 -1.92
C ILE A 41 -3.18 -1.45 -2.47
N GLU A 42 -4.30 -1.03 -3.08
CA GLU A 42 -4.45 0.31 -3.64
C GLU A 42 -4.35 1.40 -2.56
N ARG A 43 -5.06 1.23 -1.44
CA ARG A 43 -4.99 2.15 -0.29
C ARG A 43 -3.58 2.21 0.28
N TYR A 44 -2.89 1.08 0.39
CA TYR A 44 -1.51 1.03 0.85
C TYR A 44 -0.57 1.79 -0.10
N ASN A 45 -0.66 1.51 -1.40
CA ASN A 45 0.16 2.17 -2.42
C ASN A 45 -0.10 3.68 -2.49
N GLN A 46 -1.36 4.11 -2.30
CA GLN A 46 -1.69 5.53 -2.23
C GLN A 46 -0.99 6.21 -1.05
N ARG A 47 -1.06 5.64 0.15
CA ARG A 47 -0.37 6.18 1.33
C ARG A 47 1.14 6.22 1.14
N LEU A 48 1.71 5.21 0.49
CA LEU A 48 3.13 5.17 0.19
C LEU A 48 3.53 6.31 -0.76
N ARG A 49 2.77 6.51 -1.84
CA ARG A 49 3.00 7.63 -2.78
C ARG A 49 2.89 8.99 -2.10
N GLU A 50 1.85 9.21 -1.30
CA GLU A 50 1.69 10.46 -0.55
C GLU A 50 2.86 10.73 0.40
N PHE A 51 3.42 9.69 1.00
CA PHE A 51 4.59 9.81 1.86
C PHE A 51 5.84 10.17 1.06
N GLU A 52 6.07 9.51 -0.08
CA GLU A 52 7.19 9.80 -0.99
C GLU A 52 7.11 11.23 -1.55
N ASP A 53 5.92 11.68 -1.94
CA ASP A 53 5.70 13.03 -2.47
C ASP A 53 5.96 14.10 -1.41
N LYS A 54 5.50 13.89 -0.17
CA LYS A 54 5.80 14.78 0.96
C LYS A 54 7.30 14.85 1.22
N GLN A 55 7.99 13.70 1.25
CA GLN A 55 9.44 13.64 1.42
C GLN A 55 10.19 14.41 0.32
N ARG A 56 9.75 14.30 -0.93
CA ARG A 56 10.31 15.06 -2.06
C ARG A 56 10.06 16.56 -1.90
N GLY A 57 8.83 16.95 -1.58
CA GLY A 57 8.47 18.35 -1.32
C GLY A 57 9.35 18.98 -0.24
N TYR A 58 9.49 18.33 0.92
CA TYR A 58 10.37 18.82 2.00
C TYR A 58 11.83 18.95 1.57
N ARG A 59 12.35 18.04 0.74
CA ARG A 59 13.72 18.14 0.23
C ARG A 59 13.88 19.34 -0.70
N GLN A 60 12.91 19.56 -1.58
CA GLN A 60 12.93 20.62 -2.57
C GLN A 60 12.75 22.00 -1.92
N GLU A 61 11.82 22.15 -0.98
CA GLU A 61 11.65 23.38 -0.20
C GLU A 61 12.93 23.77 0.55
N ARG A 62 13.66 22.80 1.11
CA ARG A 62 14.94 23.07 1.78
C ARG A 62 16.04 23.51 0.80
N GLN A 63 16.06 22.97 -0.41
CA GLN A 63 16.98 23.43 -1.46
C GLN A 63 16.64 24.84 -1.92
N ASP A 64 15.36 25.11 -2.21
CA ASP A 64 14.91 26.43 -2.64
C ASP A 64 15.21 27.51 -1.59
N HIS A 65 15.03 27.20 -0.30
CA HIS A 65 15.35 28.13 0.79
C HIS A 65 16.86 28.41 0.89
N GLN A 66 17.71 27.39 0.70
CA GLN A 66 19.17 27.56 0.67
C GLN A 66 19.61 28.40 -0.53
N ASP A 67 19.05 28.15 -1.72
CA ASP A 67 19.39 28.89 -2.93
C ASP A 67 18.97 30.36 -2.83
N LEU A 68 17.80 30.64 -2.23
CA LEU A 68 17.34 32.01 -1.95
C LEU A 68 18.25 32.75 -0.96
N GLU A 69 18.70 32.08 0.10
CA GLU A 69 19.64 32.66 1.07
C GLU A 69 21.00 32.98 0.43
N VAL A 70 21.55 32.07 -0.39
CA VAL A 70 22.79 32.29 -1.13
C VAL A 70 22.66 33.49 -2.07
N ARG A 71 21.54 33.57 -2.81
CA ARG A 71 21.27 34.69 -3.72
C ARG A 71 21.19 36.03 -2.98
N HIS A 72 20.47 36.06 -1.86
CA HIS A 72 20.38 37.26 -1.02
C HIS A 72 21.73 37.65 -0.42
N GLY A 73 22.53 36.69 0.02
CA GLY A 73 23.89 36.92 0.52
C GLY A 73 24.79 37.54 -0.54
N MET A 74 24.75 37.00 -1.76
CA MET A 74 25.54 37.50 -2.89
C MET A 74 25.14 38.92 -3.26
N GLN A 75 23.84 39.23 -3.29
CA GLN A 75 23.32 40.55 -3.62
C GLN A 75 23.69 41.61 -2.58
N ARG A 76 23.67 41.26 -1.28
CA ARG A 76 24.15 42.13 -0.20
C ARG A 76 25.65 42.38 -0.27
N GLN A 77 26.45 41.40 -0.69
CA GLN A 77 27.89 41.56 -0.84
C GLN A 77 28.24 42.50 -2.01
N TYR A 78 27.52 42.38 -3.13
CA TYR A 78 27.67 43.30 -4.27
C TYR A 78 27.33 44.75 -3.89
N MET A 79 26.30 44.99 -3.08
CA MET A 79 25.95 46.34 -2.62
C MET A 79 26.92 46.94 -1.60
N LYS A 80 27.82 46.16 -0.99
CA LYS A 80 28.84 46.66 -0.06
C LYS A 80 30.14 47.10 -0.75
N LEU A 81 30.28 46.81 -2.04
CA LEU A 81 31.46 47.12 -2.85
C LEU A 81 31.35 48.46 -3.61
N PHE A 82 30.28 49.21 -3.38
CA PHE A 82 30.04 50.57 -3.83
C PHE A 82 29.72 51.46 -2.62
#